data_AF-A0A164E8U6-F1
#
_entry.id   AF-A0A164E8U6-F1
#
_cell.length_a   1.000
_cell.length_b   1.000
_cell.length_c   1.000
_cell.angle_alpha   90.00
_cell.angle_beta   90.00
_cell.angle_gamma   90.00
#
_symmetry.space_group_name_H-M   'P 1'
#
loop_
_entity.id
_entity.type
_entity.pdbx_description
1 polymer ?
#
loop_
_entity_poly.entity_id
_entity_poly.type
_entity_poly.pdbx_seq_one_letter_code
_entity_poly.pdbx_strand_id
1 'polypeptide(L)'
;MWRTNCFDLDLLDEEDPFEIDAQAAHLFKHPRLGIEAIREVWASDPMFYPAKPPAHWLMVAEVDGTVLMVPLAPARDGNPKRCRPIGCYEASKHLADQYRRDR
;
A
#
# COMPACT_ATOMS: atom_id res chain seq x y z
N MET A 1 -12.84 12.81 17.40
CA MET A 1 -12.62 13.06 15.96
C MET A 1 -11.14 12.87 15.68
N TRP A 2 -10.72 11.72 15.17
CA TRP A 2 -9.30 11.50 14.85
C TRP A 2 -9.05 12.09 13.45
N ARG A 3 -8.49 13.29 13.38
CA ARG A 3 -7.90 13.81 12.13
C ARG A 3 -6.55 13.15 11.97
N THR A 4 -6.50 11.98 11.35
CA THR A 4 -5.23 11.42 10.89
C THR A 4 -4.81 12.26 9.68
N ASN A 5 -3.78 13.09 9.83
CA ASN A 5 -3.22 13.87 8.74
C ASN A 5 -2.51 12.90 7.77
N CYS A 6 -3.26 12.39 6.80
CA CYS A 6 -2.72 11.48 5.80
C CYS A 6 -1.65 12.20 4.97
N PHE A 7 -0.64 11.45 4.49
CA PHE A 7 0.34 12.05 3.59
C PHE A 7 -0.30 12.26 2.21
N ASP A 8 0.17 13.24 1.45
CA ASP A 8 -0.39 13.56 0.14
C ASP A 8 0.07 12.52 -0.91
N LEU A 9 -0.88 11.87 -1.57
CA LEU A 9 -0.59 10.84 -2.57
C LEU A 9 -0.10 11.46 -3.88
N ASP A 10 -0.54 12.69 -4.20
CA ASP A 10 -0.18 13.38 -5.44
C ASP A 10 1.28 13.87 -5.43
N LEU A 11 1.94 13.80 -4.27
CA LEU A 11 3.36 14.14 -4.13
C LEU A 11 4.28 12.94 -4.28
N LEU A 12 3.75 11.71 -4.28
CA LEU A 12 4.56 10.50 -4.40
C LEU A 12 5.31 10.47 -5.73
N ASP A 13 6.52 9.92 -5.70
CA ASP A 13 7.28 9.64 -6.91
C ASP A 13 6.54 8.58 -7.77
N GLU A 14 6.37 8.86 -9.07
CA GLU A 14 5.63 7.99 -9.98
C GLU A 14 6.38 6.67 -10.27
N GLU A 15 7.72 6.69 -10.25
CA GLU A 15 8.55 5.54 -10.61
C GLU A 15 8.90 4.67 -9.40
N ASP A 16 9.34 5.26 -8.28
CA ASP A 16 9.74 4.52 -7.08
C ASP A 16 9.36 5.25 -5.78
N PRO A 17 8.08 5.20 -5.37
CA PRO A 17 7.62 5.89 -4.16
C PRO A 17 8.02 5.17 -2.87
N PHE A 18 8.63 3.99 -2.92
CA PHE A 18 8.77 3.13 -1.75
C PHE A 18 10.12 3.30 -1.02
N GLU A 19 10.04 3.62 0.26
CA GLU A 19 11.13 3.44 1.23
C GLU A 19 11.01 2.04 1.83
N ILE A 20 11.71 1.10 1.22
CA ILE A 20 11.79 -0.31 1.67
C ILE A 20 13.18 -0.56 2.25
N ASP A 21 13.23 -0.94 3.52
CA ASP A 21 14.47 -1.39 4.15
C ASP A 21 14.84 -2.79 3.63
N ALA A 22 16.13 -3.04 3.42
CA ALA A 22 16.67 -4.30 2.89
C ALA A 22 16.32 -5.52 3.76
N GLN A 23 15.93 -5.32 5.03
CA GLN A 23 15.45 -6.38 5.94
C GLN A 23 13.93 -6.65 5.86
N ALA A 24 13.36 -6.61 4.66
CA ALA A 24 11.92 -6.71 4.37
C ALA A 24 11.24 -8.05 4.69
N ALA A 25 11.91 -9.03 5.31
CA ALA A 25 11.37 -10.37 5.56
C ALA A 25 10.06 -10.38 6.38
N HIS A 26 9.81 -9.32 7.17
CA HIS A 26 8.59 -9.17 7.97
C HIS A 26 7.43 -8.47 7.25
N LEU A 27 7.63 -7.92 6.05
CA LEU A 27 6.57 -7.26 5.28
C LEU A 27 5.58 -8.28 4.66
N PHE A 28 5.96 -9.56 4.60
CA PHE A 28 5.21 -10.58 3.89
C PHE A 28 4.73 -11.67 4.85
N LYS A 29 3.41 -11.88 4.91
CA LYS A 29 2.81 -13.01 5.64
C LYS A 29 2.63 -14.25 4.77
N HIS A 30 2.79 -14.14 3.45
CA HIS A 30 2.63 -15.23 2.51
C HIS A 30 3.95 -15.53 1.78
N PRO A 31 4.35 -16.80 1.63
CA PRO A 31 5.64 -17.19 1.01
C PRO A 31 5.84 -16.71 -0.43
N ARG A 32 4.75 -16.30 -1.10
CA ARG A 32 4.74 -15.84 -2.49
C ARG A 32 4.65 -14.32 -2.64
N LEU A 33 4.40 -13.59 -1.54
CA LEU A 33 4.36 -12.13 -1.57
C LEU A 33 5.74 -11.61 -1.18
N GLY A 34 6.28 -10.70 -1.98
CA GLY A 34 7.61 -10.11 -1.82
C GLY A 34 7.59 -8.65 -2.24
N ILE A 35 8.77 -8.00 -2.26
CA ILE A 35 8.89 -6.59 -2.66
C ILE A 35 8.28 -6.36 -4.05
N GLU A 36 8.47 -7.32 -4.95
CA GLU A 36 7.87 -7.30 -6.29
C GLU A 36 6.34 -7.23 -6.27
N ALA A 37 5.66 -7.87 -5.31
CA ALA A 37 4.20 -7.76 -5.21
C ALA A 37 3.76 -6.34 -4.86
N ILE A 38 4.53 -5.60 -4.06
CA ILE A 38 4.23 -4.19 -3.75
C ILE A 38 4.38 -3.34 -5.01
N ARG A 39 5.46 -3.57 -5.79
CA ARG A 39 5.70 -2.90 -7.07
C ARG A 39 4.64 -3.23 -8.10
N GLU A 40 4.18 -4.47 -8.13
CA GLU A 40 3.11 -4.92 -9.02
C GLU A 40 1.77 -4.29 -8.68
N VAL A 41 1.42 -4.18 -7.39
CA VAL A 41 0.23 -3.44 -6.94
C VAL A 41 0.30 -1.97 -7.37
N TRP A 42 1.46 -1.32 -7.23
CA TRP A 42 1.68 0.05 -7.70
C TRP A 42 1.49 0.20 -9.21
N ALA A 43 2.04 -0.74 -9.98
CA ALA A 43 1.94 -0.74 -11.44
C ALA A 43 0.53 -1.10 -11.96
N SER A 44 -0.36 -1.60 -11.10
CA SER A 44 -1.70 -2.10 -11.46
C SER A 44 -2.81 -1.04 -11.36
N ASP A 45 -2.45 0.24 -11.41
CA ASP A 45 -3.39 1.37 -11.26
C ASP A 45 -4.25 1.20 -9.98
N PRO A 46 -3.60 1.31 -8.80
CA PRO A 46 -4.26 1.03 -7.52
C PRO A 46 -5.21 2.14 -7.10
N MET A 47 -6.23 1.77 -6.33
CA MET A 47 -7.06 2.72 -5.58
C MET A 47 -6.52 2.89 -4.16
N PHE A 48 -6.72 4.09 -3.58
CA PHE A 48 -6.27 4.41 -2.24
C PHE A 48 -7.45 4.63 -1.29
N TYR A 49 -7.46 3.90 -0.18
CA TYR A 49 -8.46 4.04 0.88
C TYR A 49 -7.83 4.57 2.17
N PRO A 50 -8.48 5.49 2.90
CA PRO A 50 -7.98 5.96 4.19
C PRO A 50 -7.82 4.80 5.18
N ALA A 51 -6.72 4.80 5.93
CA ALA A 51 -6.43 3.80 6.96
C ALA A 51 -6.38 4.40 8.36
N LYS A 52 -6.29 3.52 9.36
CA LYS A 52 -5.97 3.91 10.75
C LYS A 52 -4.47 3.75 10.99
N PRO A 53 -3.85 4.63 11.81
CA PRO A 53 -2.45 4.51 12.20
C PRO A 53 -2.11 3.08 12.68
N PRO A 54 -0.91 2.56 12.34
CA PRO A 54 0.24 3.29 11.80
C PRO A 54 0.21 3.55 10.28
N ALA A 55 -0.78 3.02 9.55
CA ALA A 55 -0.98 3.33 8.14
C ALA A 55 -1.81 4.62 7.98
N HIS A 56 -1.50 5.40 6.94
CA HIS A 56 -2.33 6.52 6.49
C HIS A 56 -3.26 6.08 5.36
N TRP A 57 -2.76 5.23 4.46
CA TRP A 57 -3.50 4.74 3.30
C TRP A 57 -3.43 3.22 3.18
N LEU A 58 -4.44 2.63 2.55
CA LEU A 58 -4.41 1.30 1.97
C LEU A 58 -4.31 1.48 0.46
N MET A 59 -3.23 1.02 -0.15
CA MET A 59 -3.09 0.90 -1.59
C MET A 59 -3.64 -0.47 -2.01
N VAL A 60 -4.62 -0.49 -2.91
CA VAL A 60 -5.39 -1.70 -3.26
C VAL A 60 -5.49 -1.85 -4.77
N ALA A 61 -5.11 -3.03 -5.28
CA ALA A 61 -5.27 -3.40 -6.69
C ALA A 61 -5.55 -4.90 -6.84
N GLU A 62 -6.08 -5.29 -7.98
CA GLU A 62 -6.21 -6.71 -8.37
C GLU A 62 -4.99 -7.13 -9.19
N VAL A 63 -4.30 -8.17 -8.72
CA VAL A 63 -3.10 -8.76 -9.31
C VAL A 63 -3.37 -10.25 -9.49
N ASP A 64 -3.28 -10.75 -10.73
CA ASP A 64 -3.56 -12.16 -11.07
C ASP A 64 -4.88 -12.70 -10.46
N GLY A 65 -5.95 -11.90 -10.53
CA GLY A 65 -7.28 -12.25 -10.02
C GLY A 65 -7.43 -12.14 -8.49
N THR A 66 -6.36 -11.75 -7.78
CA THR A 66 -6.34 -11.57 -6.33
C THR A 66 -6.29 -10.10 -5.97
N VAL A 67 -7.25 -9.60 -5.20
CA VAL A 67 -7.19 -8.22 -4.68
C VAL A 67 -6.18 -8.18 -3.54
N LEU A 68 -5.09 -7.45 -3.76
CA LEU A 68 -4.04 -7.22 -2.76
C LEU A 68 -4.22 -5.86 -2.11
N MET A 69 -3.79 -5.77 -0.85
CA MET A 69 -3.78 -4.56 -0.05
C MET A 69 -2.41 -4.35 0.58
N VAL A 70 -1.89 -3.13 0.43
CA VAL A 70 -0.62 -2.67 0.99
C VAL A 70 -0.91 -1.46 1.90
N PRO A 71 -0.76 -1.59 3.23
CA PRO A 71 -0.87 -0.43 4.11
C PRO A 71 0.38 0.44 3.99
N LEU A 72 0.19 1.73 3.76
CA LEU A 72 1.26 2.71 3.57
C LEU A 72 1.35 3.67 4.76
N ALA A 73 2.56 3.89 5.26
CA ALA A 73 2.90 4.93 6.24
C ALA A 73 3.78 6.01 5.60
N PRO A 74 3.89 7.21 6.20
CA PRO A 74 4.86 8.21 5.77
C PRO A 74 6.31 7.66 5.78
N ALA A 75 7.15 8.18 4.90
CA ALA A 75 8.60 7.98 4.93
C ALA A 75 9.21 8.34 6.29
N ARG A 76 10.29 7.63 6.71
CA ARG A 76 10.98 7.91 7.97
C ARG A 76 11.83 9.18 7.87
N ASP A 77 12.37 9.45 6.70
CA ASP A 77 13.20 10.64 6.42
C ASP A 77 12.37 11.92 6.23
N GLY A 78 11.04 11.81 6.21
CA GLY A 78 10.12 12.93 6.00
C GLY A 78 10.01 13.38 4.54
N ASN A 79 10.60 12.65 3.59
CA ASN A 79 10.49 12.96 2.18
C ASN A 79 9.04 12.77 1.70
N PRO A 80 8.35 13.84 1.26
CA PRO A 80 6.95 13.73 0.82
C PRO A 80 6.77 12.91 -0.46
N LYS A 81 7.86 12.68 -1.22
CA LYS A 81 7.84 11.85 -2.42
C LYS A 81 7.89 10.35 -2.14
N ARG A 82 8.09 9.96 -0.87
CA ARG A 82 8.26 8.56 -0.48
C ARG A 82 7.24 8.16 0.59
N CYS A 83 6.92 6.89 0.59
CA CYS A 83 6.13 6.24 1.61
C CYS A 83 6.71 4.87 1.97
N ARG A 84 6.29 4.32 3.10
CA ARG A 84 6.74 3.01 3.58
C ARG A 84 5.60 2.01 3.49
N PRO A 85 5.72 0.95 2.68
CA PRO A 85 4.84 -0.19 2.79
C PRO A 85 5.09 -0.89 4.14
N ILE A 86 4.00 -1.13 4.89
CA ILE A 86 4.05 -1.88 6.15
C ILE A 86 3.94 -3.39 5.91
N GLY A 87 3.33 -3.79 4.80
CA GLY A 87 3.27 -5.17 4.35
C GLY A 87 2.43 -5.35 3.10
N CYS A 88 2.31 -6.58 2.60
CA CYS A 88 1.44 -6.93 1.48
C CYS A 88 0.55 -8.12 1.87
N TYR A 89 -0.75 -7.98 1.68
CA TYR A 89 -1.76 -8.95 2.12
C TYR A 89 -2.82 -9.16 1.05
N GLU A 90 -3.42 -10.35 1.02
CA GLU A 90 -4.72 -10.50 0.37
C GLU A 90 -5.77 -9.63 1.09
N ALA A 91 -6.56 -8.89 0.34
CA ALA A 91 -7.60 -8.06 0.89
C ALA A 91 -8.69 -8.92 1.54
N SER A 92 -9.25 -8.46 2.66
CA SER A 92 -10.45 -9.09 3.20
C SER A 92 -11.58 -9.07 2.17
N LYS A 93 -12.50 -10.06 2.22
CA LYS A 93 -13.65 -10.12 1.30
C LYS A 93 -14.38 -8.79 1.18
N HIS A 94 -14.65 -8.12 2.31
CA HIS A 94 -15.36 -6.84 2.31
C HIS A 94 -14.60 -5.74 1.54
N LEU A 95 -13.28 -5.64 1.74
CA LEU A 95 -12.44 -4.66 1.05
C LEU A 95 -12.30 -4.99 -0.45
N ALA A 96 -12.15 -6.27 -0.79
CA ALA A 96 -12.10 -6.72 -2.18
C ALA A 96 -13.42 -6.41 -2.91
N ASP A 97 -14.56 -6.68 -2.27
CA ASP A 97 -15.88 -6.36 -2.80
C ASP A 97 -16.08 -4.85 -2.96
N GLN A 98 -15.55 -4.04 -2.04
CA GLN A 98 -15.58 -2.58 -2.15
C GLN A 98 -14.74 -2.09 -3.33
N TYR A 99 -13.48 -2.52 -3.40
CA TYR A 99 -12.57 -2.17 -4.49
C TYR A 99 -13.16 -2.47 -5.86
N ARG A 100 -13.77 -3.65 -6.04
CA ARG A 100 -14.40 -4.02 -7.32
C ARG A 100 -15.64 -3.21 -7.68
N ARG A 101 -16.29 -2.56 -6.71
CA ARG A 101 -17.44 -1.67 -6.96
C ARG A 101 -17.00 -0.25 -7.33
N ASP A 102 -15.87 0.19 -6.78
CA ASP A 102 -15.39 1.57 -6.95
C ASP A 102 -14.59 1.75 -8.26
N ARG A 103 -14.12 0.65 -8.86
CA ARG A 103 -13.42 0.59 -10.15
C ARG A 103 -14.40 0.56 -11.33
#